data_AF-A0A9F5MW77-F1
#
_entry.id   AF-A0A9F5MW77-F1
#
_cell.length_a   1.000
_cell.length_b   1.000
_cell.length_c   1.000
_cell.angle_alpha   90.00
_cell.angle_beta   90.00
_cell.angle_gamma   90.00
#
_symmetry.space_group_name_H-M   'P 1'
#
loop_
_entity.id
_entity.type
_entity.pdbx_description
1 polymer ?
#
loop_
_entity_poly.entity_id
_entity_poly.type
_entity_poly.pdbx_seq_one_letter_code
_entity_poly.pdbx_strand_id
1 'polypeptide(L)'
;MTSTFWQRGIVSAFSTPWQQILNSCRSAEYACAFQRVPRPVVPWSYQQIRQKSRGNEYQPSNIKRKHKHGWIKRIRTASGIEVILRRMLKGRKSLTH
;
A
#
# COMPACT_ATOMS: atom_id res chain seq x y z
N MET A 1 -55.80 2.67 -31.79
CA MET A 1 -56.48 3.54 -30.81
C MET A 1 -55.43 4.40 -30.14
N THR A 2 -55.72 5.68 -30.12
CA THR A 2 -54.83 6.83 -29.89
C THR A 2 -54.24 6.89 -28.48
N SER A 3 -52.96 7.24 -28.36
CA SER A 3 -52.52 8.10 -27.26
C SER A 3 -51.32 8.94 -27.70
N THR A 4 -51.64 10.22 -27.88
CA THR A 4 -50.75 11.35 -28.03
C THR A 4 -50.13 11.73 -26.69
N PHE A 5 -48.81 11.98 -26.71
CA PHE A 5 -48.16 13.20 -26.19
C PHE A 5 -48.21 13.50 -24.68
N TRP A 6 -47.15 14.15 -24.19
CA TRP A 6 -46.81 14.60 -22.81
C TRP A 6 -45.92 13.60 -22.05
N GLN A 7 -44.75 13.95 -21.50
CA GLN A 7 -44.17 15.24 -21.13
C GLN A 7 -42.65 15.27 -21.32
N ARG A 8 -42.19 16.37 -21.93
CA ARG A 8 -41.11 17.25 -21.44
C ARG A 8 -39.92 16.52 -20.81
N GLY A 9 -38.94 16.19 -21.65
CA GLY A 9 -37.57 16.05 -21.19
C GLY A 9 -37.13 17.36 -20.55
N ILE A 10 -36.95 17.33 -19.22
CA ILE A 10 -36.15 18.33 -18.53
C ILE A 10 -34.74 18.13 -19.06
N VAL A 11 -34.37 18.93 -20.05
CA VAL A 11 -32.97 19.16 -20.40
C VAL A 11 -32.39 19.84 -19.18
N SER A 12 -31.87 19.04 -18.25
CA SER A 12 -31.20 19.55 -17.07
C SER A 12 -29.98 20.30 -17.57
N ALA A 13 -30.09 21.62 -17.59
CA ALA A 13 -28.99 22.55 -17.66
C ALA A 13 -28.13 22.39 -16.39
N PHE A 14 -27.44 21.25 -16.30
CA PHE A 14 -26.28 21.07 -15.45
C PHE A 14 -25.11 20.85 -16.38
N SER A 15 -24.62 21.98 -16.89
CA SER A 15 -23.23 22.14 -17.33
C SER A 15 -22.35 21.38 -16.35
N THR A 16 -21.88 20.22 -16.77
CA THR A 16 -21.04 19.36 -15.93
C THR A 16 -19.62 19.89 -16.11
N PRO A 17 -19.00 20.58 -15.13
CA PRO A 17 -17.64 21.12 -15.29
C PRO A 17 -16.58 20.00 -15.34
N TRP A 18 -17.00 18.75 -15.16
CA TRP A 18 -16.13 17.60 -15.01
C TRP A 18 -15.72 16.94 -16.33
N GLN A 19 -16.31 17.30 -17.46
CA GLN A 19 -15.85 16.84 -18.79
C GLN A 19 -14.61 17.60 -19.29
N GLN A 20 -14.25 18.73 -18.66
CA GLN A 20 -13.08 19.54 -19.06
C GLN A 20 -11.80 19.17 -18.31
N ILE A 21 -11.92 18.54 -17.13
CA ILE A 21 -10.80 18.08 -16.30
C ILE A 21 -10.18 16.79 -16.85
N LEU A 22 -10.98 15.92 -17.47
CA LEU A 22 -10.50 14.65 -18.03
C LEU A 22 -9.95 14.77 -19.46
N ASN A 23 -10.30 15.83 -20.20
CA ASN A 23 -9.82 16.06 -21.57
C ASN A 23 -8.60 17.01 -21.66
N SER A 24 -8.17 17.64 -20.56
CA SER A 24 -6.96 18.47 -20.53
C SER A 24 -5.67 17.65 -20.35
N CYS A 25 -5.78 16.35 -20.06
CA CYS A 25 -4.64 15.45 -19.90
C CYS A 25 -4.14 14.78 -21.19
N ARG A 26 -4.68 15.10 -22.37
CA ARG A 26 -4.29 14.46 -23.66
C ARG A 26 -3.54 15.37 -24.64
N SER A 27 -3.16 16.58 -24.26
CA SER A 27 -2.36 17.46 -25.13
C SER A 27 -1.23 18.14 -24.38
N ALA A 28 -0.26 17.35 -23.94
CA ALA A 28 1.06 17.86 -23.58
C ALA A 28 2.15 16.91 -24.08
N GLU A 29 2.00 16.42 -25.31
CA GLU A 29 3.15 15.95 -26.10
C GLU A 29 3.84 17.18 -26.73
N TYR A 30 4.33 18.09 -25.88
CA TYR A 30 5.35 19.05 -26.29
C TYR A 30 6.68 18.40 -26.00
N ALA A 31 7.36 18.03 -27.08
CA ALA A 31 8.69 17.48 -27.12
C ALA A 31 9.61 18.12 -26.06
N CYS A 32 9.84 17.41 -24.96
CA CYS A 32 11.07 17.58 -24.22
C CYS A 32 12.15 16.91 -25.06
N ALA A 33 12.65 17.65 -26.05
CA ALA A 33 13.96 17.38 -26.64
C ALA A 33 14.98 17.53 -25.50
N PHE A 34 15.13 16.47 -24.72
CA PHE A 34 16.22 16.28 -23.78
C PHE A 34 17.47 16.24 -24.64
N GLN A 35 18.06 17.42 -24.86
CA GLN A 35 19.38 17.57 -25.44
C GLN A 35 20.28 16.61 -24.66
N ARG A 36 20.71 15.53 -25.32
CA ARG A 36 21.70 14.60 -24.77
C ARG A 36 23.01 15.35 -24.70
N VAL A 37 23.19 16.14 -23.64
CA VAL A 37 24.49 16.69 -23.30
C VAL A 37 25.40 15.48 -23.04
N PRO A 38 26.51 15.29 -23.78
CA PRO A 38 27.41 14.20 -23.48
C PRO A 38 27.95 14.41 -22.06
N ARG A 39 27.55 13.55 -21.12
CA ARG A 39 28.05 13.59 -19.75
C ARG A 39 29.56 13.39 -19.81
N PRO A 40 30.39 14.29 -19.24
CA PRO A 40 31.81 14.03 -19.12
C PRO A 40 32.00 12.77 -18.26
N VAL A 41 32.62 11.74 -18.83
CA VAL A 41 32.90 10.47 -18.16
C VAL A 41 34.09 10.71 -17.23
N VAL A 42 33.83 11.27 -16.06
CA VAL A 42 34.86 11.44 -15.03
C VAL A 42 35.21 10.06 -14.46
N PRO A 43 36.50 9.68 -14.36
CA PRO A 43 36.90 8.33 -13.95
C PRO A 43 36.57 7.98 -12.49
N TRP A 44 36.04 8.93 -11.73
CA TRP A 44 35.60 8.80 -10.32
C TRP A 44 34.09 8.53 -10.18
N SER A 45 33.35 8.39 -11.27
CA SER A 45 31.89 8.16 -11.22
C SER A 45 31.52 6.70 -10.93
N TYR A 46 32.05 6.11 -9.86
CA TYR A 46 31.48 4.88 -9.33
C TYR A 46 30.12 5.23 -8.71
N GLN A 47 29.05 4.97 -9.46
CA GLN A 47 27.69 5.19 -8.99
C GLN A 47 27.41 4.24 -7.82
N GLN A 48 27.32 4.81 -6.61
CA GLN A 48 27.18 4.05 -5.38
C GLN A 48 25.87 3.24 -5.41
N ILE A 49 25.96 1.91 -5.53
CA ILE A 49 24.78 1.02 -5.54
C ILE A 49 24.21 0.99 -4.12
N ARG A 50 23.13 1.74 -3.87
CA ARG A 50 22.40 1.67 -2.59
C ARG A 50 21.64 0.34 -2.51
N GLN A 51 21.89 -0.42 -1.45
CA GLN A 51 21.09 -1.60 -1.11
C GLN A 51 19.65 -1.17 -0.78
N LYS A 52 18.66 -2.04 -1.01
CA LYS A 52 17.27 -1.76 -0.64
C LYS A 52 17.17 -1.52 0.87
N SER A 53 16.43 -0.49 1.28
CA SER A 53 16.14 -0.26 2.69
C SER A 53 15.42 -1.46 3.27
N ARG A 54 15.86 -1.89 4.45
CA ARG A 54 15.10 -2.75 5.35
C ARG A 54 13.91 -1.96 5.89
N GLY A 55 12.86 -2.63 6.38
CA GLY A 55 11.69 -1.96 6.96
C GLY A 55 10.33 -2.62 6.72
N ASN A 56 10.25 -3.67 5.90
CA ASN A 56 9.01 -4.41 5.64
C ASN A 56 8.98 -5.80 6.32
N GLU A 57 9.82 -6.02 7.34
CA GLU A 57 10.00 -7.31 8.01
C GLU A 57 8.71 -7.80 8.68
N TYR A 58 7.97 -6.86 9.27
CA TYR A 58 6.68 -7.16 9.86
C TYR A 58 5.57 -6.89 8.84
N GLN A 59 4.99 -7.97 8.32
CA GLN A 59 3.72 -7.93 7.61
C GLN A 59 2.63 -8.57 8.50
N PRO A 60 1.62 -7.79 8.92
CA PRO A 60 0.63 -8.26 9.89
C PRO A 60 -0.21 -9.38 9.29
N SER A 61 -0.20 -10.53 9.95
CA SER A 61 -1.09 -11.64 9.60
C SER A 61 -1.47 -12.41 10.87
N ASN A 62 -2.77 -12.43 11.17
CA ASN A 62 -3.27 -13.00 12.42
C ASN A 62 -3.02 -14.52 12.51
N ILE A 63 -3.14 -15.23 11.38
CA ILE A 63 -2.87 -16.67 11.30
C ILE A 63 -1.42 -16.96 11.68
N LYS A 64 -0.45 -16.28 11.05
CA LYS A 64 0.98 -16.46 11.37
C LYS A 64 1.27 -16.08 12.82
N ARG A 65 0.68 -14.98 13.32
CA ARG A 65 0.85 -14.52 14.70
C ARG A 65 0.40 -15.57 15.72
N LYS A 66 -0.81 -16.13 15.56
CA LYS A 66 -1.37 -17.14 16.47
C LYS A 66 -0.65 -18.48 16.36
N HIS A 67 -0.26 -18.93 15.17
CA HIS A 67 0.50 -20.17 15.01
C HIS A 67 1.91 -20.09 15.61
N LYS A 68 2.60 -18.95 15.45
CA LYS A 68 3.97 -18.79 15.94
C LYS A 68 4.05 -18.46 17.43
N HIS A 69 3.10 -17.68 17.95
CA HIS A 69 3.22 -17.07 19.27
C HIS A 69 1.98 -17.22 20.17
N GLY A 70 0.98 -17.99 19.74
CA GLY A 70 -0.22 -18.25 20.52
C GLY A 70 -0.01 -19.25 21.66
N TRP A 71 -1.00 -19.33 22.53
CA TRP A 71 -1.05 -20.20 23.71
C TRP A 71 -0.79 -21.67 23.40
N ILE A 72 -1.52 -22.22 22.42
CA ILE A 72 -1.43 -23.62 22.02
C ILE A 72 0.00 -23.99 21.62
N LYS A 73 0.72 -23.10 20.92
CA LYS A 73 2.12 -23.35 20.52
C LYS A 73 3.06 -23.42 21.73
N ARG A 74 2.76 -22.71 22.82
CA ARG A 74 3.57 -22.68 24.04
C ARG A 74 3.35 -23.89 24.94
N ILE A 75 2.10 -24.34 25.12
CA ILE A 75 1.82 -25.51 25.97
C ILE A 75 2.33 -26.82 25.34
N ARG A 76 2.40 -26.89 24.01
CA ARG A 76 2.85 -28.10 23.31
C ARG A 76 4.29 -28.53 23.61
N THR A 77 5.15 -27.64 24.14
CA THR A 77 6.55 -27.96 24.42
C THR A 77 6.92 -27.57 25.84
N ALA A 78 7.77 -28.37 26.50
CA ALA A 78 8.25 -28.07 27.87
C ALA A 78 8.91 -26.67 27.95
N SER A 79 9.77 -26.35 26.98
CA SER A 79 10.41 -25.02 26.87
C SER A 79 9.40 -23.87 26.69
N GLY A 80 8.26 -24.13 26.05
CA GLY A 80 7.20 -23.15 25.87
C GLY A 80 6.42 -22.90 27.16
N ILE A 81 6.23 -23.94 27.96
CA ILE A 81 5.65 -23.86 29.31
C ILE A 81 6.57 -23.05 30.23
N GLU A 82 7.88 -23.28 30.22
CA GLU A 82 8.85 -22.49 31.00
C GLU A 82 8.82 -21.00 30.65
N VAL A 83 8.60 -20.64 29.37
CA VAL A 83 8.41 -19.24 28.96
C VAL A 83 7.16 -18.66 29.63
N ILE A 84 6.06 -19.41 29.68
CA ILE A 84 4.83 -18.96 30.35
C ILE A 84 5.09 -18.74 31.84
N LEU A 85 5.71 -19.71 32.52
CA LEU A 85 6.01 -19.62 33.96
C LEU A 85 6.87 -18.40 34.29
N ARG A 86 7.93 -18.14 33.51
CA ARG A 86 8.76 -16.93 33.68
C ARG A 86 7.97 -15.63 33.45
N ARG A 87 7.00 -15.63 32.54
CA ARG A 87 6.12 -14.46 32.31
C ARG A 87 5.13 -14.24 33.44
N MET A 88 4.61 -15.31 34.03
CA MET A 88 3.75 -15.27 35.22
C MET A 88 4.51 -14.74 36.43
N LEU A 89 5.71 -15.27 36.69
CA LEU A 89 6.57 -14.82 37.78
C LEU A 89 6.92 -13.32 37.65
N LYS A 90 7.11 -12.84 36.43
CA LYS A 90 7.35 -11.41 36.15
C LYS A 90 6.08 -10.54 36.24
N GLY A 91 4.88 -11.13 36.29
CA GLY A 91 3.62 -10.39 36.31
C GLY A 91 3.29 -9.68 35.00
N ARG A 92 3.58 -10.29 33.84
CA ARG A 92 3.20 -9.69 32.54
C ARG A 92 1.67 -9.73 32.36
N LYS A 93 1.06 -8.61 31.96
CA LYS A 93 -0.38 -8.51 31.66
C LYS A 93 -0.87 -9.53 30.63
N SER A 94 -0.04 -9.83 29.61
CA SER A 94 -0.31 -10.86 28.61
C SER A 94 0.77 -11.94 28.60
N LEU A 95 0.35 -13.20 28.66
CA LEU A 95 1.27 -14.34 28.65
C LEU A 95 1.64 -14.77 27.23
N THR A 96 0.67 -14.75 26.30
CA THR A 96 0.85 -15.11 24.89
C THR A 96 0.04 -14.19 23.99
N HIS A 97 0.21 -14.35 22.67
CA HIS A 97 -0.55 -13.61 21.66
C HIS A 97 -1.95 -14.15 21.40
#